data_AF-A0A835RD15-F1
#
_entry.id   AF-A0A835RD15-F1
#
_cell.length_a   1.000
_cell.length_b   1.000
_cell.length_c   1.000
_cell.angle_alpha   90.00
_cell.angle_beta   90.00
_cell.angle_gamma   90.00
#
_symmetry.space_group_name_H-M   'P 1'
#
loop_
_entity.id
_entity.type
_entity.pdbx_description
1 polymer ?
#
loop_
_entity_poly.entity_id
_entity_poly.type
_entity_poly.pdbx_seq_one_letter_code
_entity_poly.pdbx_strand_id
1 'polypeptide(L)'
;MSPAAAAIPSSSAVEAGFAEMERQRELISSCTALWKELKDHFSSIERGLELRSESLRSKRRTLDLSTQCKLDSLNRREESIDCAVDYAIARVEELHAAALVAVSSHHEPSLDLPSRLLSLCAKMDSNGFFELVASSRKETDLLRKELPHALKRCIDPASFVMDSIAIVFPVDRRTTKSRPGI
;
A
#
# COMPACT_ATOMS: atom_id res chain seq x y z
N MET A 1 -36.84 -86.91 57.72
CA MET A 1 -35.78 -86.01 57.22
C MET A 1 -34.93 -86.82 56.24
N SER A 2 -35.26 -86.75 54.94
CA SER A 2 -34.50 -87.43 53.88
C SER A 2 -33.47 -86.46 53.29
N PRO A 3 -32.25 -86.93 52.95
CA PRO A 3 -31.20 -86.06 52.43
C PRO A 3 -31.46 -85.73 50.96
N ALA A 4 -31.23 -84.48 50.59
CA ALA A 4 -31.26 -84.03 49.20
C ALA A 4 -30.10 -84.67 48.43
N ALA A 5 -30.43 -85.59 47.51
CA ALA A 5 -29.49 -86.13 46.55
C ALA A 5 -29.06 -85.02 45.58
N ALA A 6 -27.80 -84.60 45.66
CA ALA A 6 -27.20 -83.72 44.67
C ALA A 6 -27.16 -84.46 43.32
N ALA A 7 -27.98 -84.02 42.37
CA ALA A 7 -27.98 -84.53 41.01
C ALA A 7 -26.65 -84.19 40.33
N ILE A 8 -25.89 -85.20 39.92
CA ILE A 8 -24.69 -85.03 39.10
C ILE A 8 -25.16 -84.56 37.72
N PRO A 9 -24.66 -83.42 37.20
CA PRO A 9 -25.06 -82.92 35.88
C PRO A 9 -24.66 -83.92 34.78
N SER A 10 -25.54 -84.12 33.79
CA SER A 10 -25.28 -84.98 32.62
C SER A 10 -24.21 -84.38 31.71
N SER A 11 -23.43 -85.23 31.00
CA SER A 11 -22.34 -84.80 30.09
C SER A 11 -22.77 -83.73 29.09
N SER A 12 -23.97 -83.85 28.54
CA SER A 12 -24.52 -82.89 27.56
C SER A 12 -24.77 -81.49 28.15
N ALA A 13 -25.10 -81.39 29.44
CA ALA A 13 -25.32 -80.10 30.09
C ALA A 13 -23.98 -79.37 30.32
N VAL A 14 -22.92 -80.14 30.59
CA VAL A 14 -21.56 -79.62 30.71
C VAL A 14 -21.05 -79.11 29.36
N GLU A 15 -21.22 -79.89 28.29
CA GLU A 15 -20.87 -79.51 26.92
C GLU A 15 -21.61 -78.24 26.45
N ALA A 16 -22.92 -78.14 26.73
CA ALA A 16 -23.71 -76.95 26.42
C ALA A 16 -23.24 -75.71 27.20
N GLY A 17 -22.82 -75.88 28.46
CA GLY A 17 -22.24 -74.81 29.26
C GLY A 17 -20.92 -74.28 28.69
N PHE A 18 -20.03 -75.17 28.24
CA PHE A 18 -18.79 -74.79 27.56
C PHE A 18 -19.05 -74.08 26.23
N ALA A 19 -20.02 -74.56 25.43
CA ALA A 19 -20.39 -73.91 24.17
C ALA A 19 -20.93 -72.49 24.38
N GLU A 20 -21.74 -72.26 25.42
CA GLU A 20 -22.22 -70.92 25.77
C GLU A 20 -21.09 -70.01 26.25
N MET A 21 -20.14 -70.53 27.03
CA MET A 21 -18.96 -69.77 27.46
C MET A 21 -18.08 -69.38 26.27
N GLU A 22 -17.90 -70.27 25.30
CA GLU A 22 -17.15 -69.96 24.07
C GLU A 22 -17.86 -68.89 23.24
N ARG A 23 -19.19 -68.97 23.11
CA ARG A 23 -20.00 -67.92 22.47
C ARG A 23 -19.88 -66.57 23.17
N GLN A 24 -19.88 -66.57 24.51
CA GLN A 24 -19.68 -65.35 25.30
C GLN A 24 -18.27 -64.78 25.12
N ARG A 25 -17.25 -65.63 25.08
CA ARG A 25 -15.85 -65.26 24.78
C ARG A 25 -15.74 -64.59 23.42
N GLU A 26 -16.35 -65.17 22.39
CA GLU A 26 -16.38 -64.59 21.04
C GLU A 26 -17.07 -63.22 21.01
N LEU A 27 -18.21 -63.09 21.70
CA LEU A 27 -18.93 -61.81 21.78
C LEU A 27 -18.07 -60.73 22.44
N ILE A 28 -17.43 -61.02 23.58
CA ILE A 28 -16.52 -60.08 24.26
C ILE A 28 -15.34 -59.72 23.35
N SER A 29 -14.79 -60.69 22.62
CA SER A 29 -13.74 -60.44 21.64
C SER A 29 -14.21 -59.50 20.52
N SER A 30 -15.42 -59.68 19.98
CA SER A 30 -15.97 -58.79 18.96
C SER A 30 -16.22 -57.37 19.50
N CYS A 31 -16.76 -57.26 20.72
CA CYS A 31 -17.03 -55.97 21.35
C CYS A 31 -15.73 -55.21 21.60
N THR A 32 -14.69 -55.88 22.11
CA THR A 32 -13.37 -55.25 22.34
C THR A 32 -12.69 -54.81 21.05
N ALA A 33 -12.82 -55.59 19.97
CA ALA A 33 -12.31 -55.20 18.65
C ALA A 33 -13.02 -53.95 18.10
N LEU A 34 -14.35 -53.91 18.17
CA LEU A 34 -15.14 -52.74 17.76
C LEU A 34 -14.82 -51.49 18.58
N TRP A 35 -14.66 -51.64 19.90
CA TRP A 35 -14.25 -50.54 20.77
C TRP A 35 -12.87 -50.00 20.41
N LYS A 36 -11.93 -50.89 20.06
CA LYS A 36 -10.61 -50.49 19.60
C LYS A 36 -10.67 -49.72 18.29
N GLU A 37 -11.40 -50.23 17.30
CA GLU A 37 -11.58 -49.57 16.01
C GLU A 37 -12.21 -48.18 16.16
N LEU A 38 -13.25 -48.07 16.99
CA LEU A 38 -13.91 -46.81 17.28
C LEU A 38 -12.94 -45.80 17.91
N LYS A 39 -12.16 -46.24 18.90
CA LYS A 39 -11.14 -45.42 19.55
C LYS A 39 -10.08 -44.95 18.55
N ASP A 40 -9.58 -45.85 17.71
CA ASP A 40 -8.55 -45.52 16.72
C ASP A 40 -9.09 -44.53 15.68
N HIS A 41 -10.35 -44.66 15.27
CA HIS A 41 -11.02 -43.71 14.38
C HIS A 41 -11.17 -42.32 15.02
N PHE A 42 -11.62 -42.24 16.28
CA PHE A 42 -11.68 -40.96 17.01
C PHE A 42 -10.30 -40.32 17.12
N SER A 43 -9.27 -41.09 17.51
CA SER A 43 -7.90 -40.59 17.58
C SER A 43 -7.35 -40.15 16.21
N SER A 44 -7.79 -40.76 15.12
CA SER A 44 -7.47 -40.32 13.76
C SER A 44 -8.12 -38.98 13.41
N ILE A 45 -9.41 -38.82 13.74
CA ILE A 45 -10.14 -37.56 13.55
C ILE A 45 -9.51 -36.44 14.37
N GLU A 46 -9.21 -36.68 15.65
CA GLU A 46 -8.60 -35.69 16.55
C GLU A 46 -7.27 -35.19 15.97
N ARG A 47 -6.36 -36.09 15.57
CA ARG A 47 -5.11 -35.72 14.91
C ARG A 47 -5.33 -34.96 13.61
N GLY A 48 -6.29 -35.39 12.79
CA GLY A 48 -6.61 -34.71 11.53
C GLY A 48 -7.16 -33.29 11.75
N LEU A 49 -7.98 -33.10 12.77
CA LEU A 49 -8.52 -31.80 13.16
C LEU A 49 -7.41 -30.88 13.68
N GLU A 50 -6.51 -31.41 14.51
CA GLU A 50 -5.38 -30.67 15.05
C GLU A 50 -4.45 -30.17 13.94
N LEU A 51 -4.04 -31.04 13.01
CA LEU A 51 -3.22 -30.67 11.86
C LEU A 51 -3.88 -29.60 10.97
N ARG A 52 -5.17 -29.74 10.69
CA ARG A 52 -5.91 -28.74 9.90
C ARG A 52 -6.02 -27.41 10.63
N SER A 53 -6.26 -27.45 11.94
CA SER A 53 -6.31 -26.26 12.80
C SER A 53 -4.98 -25.52 12.82
N GLU A 54 -3.87 -26.23 12.99
CA GLU A 54 -2.52 -25.67 12.94
C GLU A 54 -2.18 -25.08 11.57
N SER A 55 -2.51 -25.78 10.49
CA SER A 55 -2.33 -25.28 9.12
C SER A 55 -3.08 -23.97 8.89
N LEU A 56 -4.34 -23.88 9.34
CA LEU A 56 -5.14 -22.67 9.24
C LEU A 56 -4.58 -21.53 10.10
N ARG A 57 -4.13 -21.83 11.33
CA ARG A 57 -3.47 -20.83 12.19
C ARG A 57 -2.19 -20.31 11.54
N SER A 58 -1.38 -21.18 10.94
CA SER A 58 -0.16 -20.77 10.22
C SER A 58 -0.49 -19.86 9.04
N LYS A 59 -1.46 -20.24 8.20
CA LYS A 59 -1.90 -19.41 7.05
C LYS A 59 -2.41 -18.06 7.50
N ARG A 60 -3.18 -18.01 8.59
CA ARG A 60 -3.67 -16.76 9.17
C ARG A 60 -2.52 -15.85 9.58
N ARG A 61 -1.55 -16.37 10.34
CA ARG A 61 -0.35 -15.59 10.75
C ARG A 61 0.41 -15.04 9.56
N THR A 62 0.59 -15.83 8.49
CA THR A 62 1.27 -15.36 7.28
C THR A 62 0.51 -14.23 6.59
N LEU A 63 -0.82 -14.35 6.48
CA LEU A 63 -1.65 -13.29 5.91
C LEU A 63 -1.63 -12.03 6.77
N ASP A 64 -1.70 -12.17 8.10
CA ASP A 64 -1.64 -11.05 9.03
C ASP A 64 -0.32 -10.30 8.90
N LEU A 65 0.81 -11.03 8.91
CA LEU A 65 2.13 -10.44 8.71
C LEU A 65 2.27 -9.76 7.34
N SER A 66 1.81 -10.41 6.27
CA SER A 66 1.86 -9.81 4.93
C SER A 66 0.99 -8.55 4.84
N THR A 67 -0.15 -8.53 5.54
CA THR A 67 -1.05 -7.38 5.57
C THR A 67 -0.41 -6.24 6.35
N GLN A 68 0.17 -6.53 7.51
CA GLN A 68 0.88 -5.56 8.33
C GLN A 68 2.05 -4.92 7.57
N CYS A 69 2.91 -5.72 6.92
CA CYS A 69 4.01 -5.18 6.13
C CYS A 69 3.53 -4.27 4.99
N LYS A 70 2.40 -4.59 4.35
CA LYS A 70 1.81 -3.76 3.29
C LYS A 70 1.25 -2.45 3.86
N LEU A 71 0.56 -2.51 4.99
CA LEU A 71 0.05 -1.33 5.68
C LEU A 71 1.20 -0.42 6.12
N ASP A 72 2.26 -0.96 6.70
CA ASP A 72 3.46 -0.21 7.08
C ASP A 72 4.10 0.47 5.86
N SER A 73 4.17 -0.23 4.73
CA SER A 73 4.68 0.35 3.48
C SER A 73 3.80 1.47 2.93
N LEU A 74 2.48 1.38 3.09
CA LEU A 74 1.56 2.43 2.67
C LEU A 74 1.65 3.64 3.60
N ASN A 75 1.67 3.42 4.91
CA ASN A 75 1.79 4.47 5.91
C ASN A 75 3.08 5.30 5.71
N ARG A 76 4.23 4.65 5.46
CA ARG A 76 5.48 5.37 5.14
C ARG A 76 5.37 6.22 3.87
N ARG A 77 4.62 5.75 2.87
CA ARG A 77 4.41 6.51 1.62
C ARG A 77 3.48 7.69 1.86
N GLU A 78 2.45 7.51 2.66
CA GLU A 78 1.53 8.57 3.09
C GLU A 78 2.29 9.67 3.82
N GLU A 79 3.08 9.32 4.85
CA GLU A 79 3.94 10.26 5.58
C GLU A 79 4.91 11.02 4.64
N SER A 80 5.50 10.33 3.65
CA SER A 80 6.37 10.97 2.67
C SER A 80 5.63 11.91 1.73
N ILE A 81 4.38 11.60 1.37
CA ILE A 81 3.55 12.45 0.52
C ILE A 81 3.12 13.68 1.31
N ASP A 82 2.67 13.52 2.56
CA ASP A 82 2.28 14.62 3.43
C ASP A 82 3.44 15.61 3.61
N CYS A 83 4.64 15.11 3.91
CA CYS A 83 5.84 15.95 4.01
C CYS A 83 6.16 16.69 2.69
N ALA A 84 6.00 16.03 1.54
CA ALA A 84 6.25 16.65 0.24
C ALA A 84 5.19 17.70 -0.12
N VAL A 85 3.93 17.45 0.23
CA VAL A 85 2.80 18.36 0.03
C VAL A 85 2.95 19.58 0.93
N ASP A 86 3.25 19.39 2.22
CA ASP A 86 3.51 20.48 3.16
C ASP A 86 4.66 21.37 2.68
N TYR A 87 5.76 20.76 2.21
CA TYR A 87 6.87 21.49 1.62
C TYR A 87 6.45 22.30 0.38
N ALA A 88 5.66 21.70 -0.52
CA ALA A 88 5.19 22.37 -1.73
C ALA A 88 4.25 23.54 -1.40
N ILE A 89 3.33 23.36 -0.43
CA ILE A 89 2.43 24.41 0.05
C ILE A 89 3.25 25.56 0.64
N ALA A 90 4.14 25.28 1.58
CA ALA A 90 5.00 26.29 2.20
C ALA A 90 5.83 27.06 1.15
N ARG A 91 6.34 26.35 0.13
CA ARG A 91 7.08 26.98 -0.96
C ARG A 91 6.21 27.92 -1.79
N VAL A 92 4.98 27.52 -2.12
CA VAL A 92 4.04 28.37 -2.87
C VAL A 92 3.66 29.60 -2.04
N GLU A 93 3.40 29.44 -0.74
CA GLU A 93 3.11 30.55 0.18
C GLU A 93 4.28 31.54 0.26
N GLU A 94 5.53 31.05 0.37
CA GLU A 94 6.75 31.88 0.36
C GLU A 94 6.86 32.70 -0.94
N LEU A 95 6.67 32.04 -2.09
CA LEU A 95 6.75 32.69 -3.40
C LEU A 95 5.62 33.71 -3.59
N HIS A 96 4.41 33.38 -3.14
CA HIS A 96 3.28 34.29 -3.18
C HIS A 96 3.49 35.52 -2.29
N ALA A 97 4.00 35.35 -1.07
CA ALA A 97 4.35 36.45 -0.18
C ALA A 97 5.45 37.35 -0.79
N ALA A 98 6.49 36.76 -1.38
CA ALA A 98 7.54 37.51 -2.08
C ALA A 98 7.00 38.29 -3.29
N ALA A 99 6.08 37.68 -4.05
CA ALA A 99 5.41 38.33 -5.17
C ALA A 99 4.56 39.52 -4.72
N LEU A 100 3.77 39.39 -3.64
CA LEU A 100 3.00 40.49 -3.07
C LEU A 100 3.89 41.67 -2.68
N VAL A 101 5.02 41.41 -1.99
CA VAL A 101 6.00 42.45 -1.65
C VAL A 101 6.56 43.10 -2.90
N ALA A 102 6.93 42.31 -3.91
CA ALA A 102 7.46 42.83 -5.16
C ALA A 102 6.42 43.72 -5.87
N VAL A 103 5.17 43.28 -5.98
CA VAL A 103 4.07 44.04 -6.62
C VAL A 103 3.78 45.33 -5.88
N SER A 104 3.72 45.31 -4.54
CA SER A 104 3.50 46.51 -3.72
C SER A 104 4.68 47.48 -3.74
N SER A 105 5.90 47.01 -4.00
CA SER A 105 7.04 47.88 -4.25
C SER A 105 6.93 48.54 -5.65
N HIS A 106 6.45 49.79 -5.67
CA HIS A 106 6.61 50.70 -6.81
C HIS A 106 8.11 50.90 -7.05
N HIS A 107 8.63 50.44 -8.18
CA HIS A 107 10.08 50.36 -8.39
C HIS A 107 10.67 51.71 -8.81
N GLU A 108 11.45 52.32 -7.92
CA GLU A 108 12.59 53.20 -8.26
C GLU A 108 13.68 52.35 -8.93
N PRO A 109 14.16 52.68 -10.13
CA PRO A 109 15.02 51.81 -10.93
C PRO A 109 16.34 51.52 -10.20
N SER A 110 16.48 50.32 -9.65
CA SER A 110 17.79 49.85 -9.21
C SER A 110 18.62 49.51 -10.47
N LEU A 111 19.88 49.94 -10.48
CA LEU A 111 20.76 49.94 -11.65
C LEU A 111 21.24 48.54 -12.09
N ASP A 112 21.06 47.52 -11.26
CA ASP A 112 21.64 46.19 -11.47
C ASP A 112 20.69 45.23 -12.21
N LEU A 113 21.16 44.69 -13.34
CA LEU A 113 20.43 43.71 -14.17
C LEU A 113 19.88 42.50 -13.38
N PRO A 114 20.64 41.85 -12.47
CA PRO A 114 20.15 40.70 -11.70
C PRO A 114 18.97 41.04 -10.78
N SER A 115 19.02 42.18 -10.11
CA SER A 115 17.96 42.64 -9.20
C SER A 115 16.66 42.90 -9.95
N ARG A 116 16.77 43.50 -11.14
CA ARG A 116 15.63 43.78 -12.01
C ARG A 116 15.03 42.50 -12.60
N LEU A 117 15.86 41.57 -13.05
CA LEU A 117 15.46 40.22 -13.50
C LEU A 117 14.69 39.47 -12.40
N LEU A 118 15.24 39.47 -11.19
CA LEU A 118 14.63 38.84 -10.03
C LEU A 118 13.27 39.45 -9.66
N SER A 119 13.11 40.77 -9.79
CA SER A 119 11.85 41.47 -9.53
C SER A 119 10.77 41.12 -10.54
N LEU A 120 11.12 41.02 -11.83
CA LEU A 120 10.18 40.67 -12.91
C LEU A 120 9.73 39.21 -12.78
N CYS A 121 10.66 38.30 -12.46
CA CYS A 121 10.36 36.91 -12.18
C CYS A 121 9.45 36.73 -10.95
N ALA A 122 9.67 37.50 -9.87
CA ALA A 122 8.81 37.47 -8.68
C ALA A 122 7.42 38.07 -8.95
N LYS A 123 7.33 39.10 -9.80
CA LYS A 123 6.05 39.73 -10.21
C LYS A 123 5.28 38.92 -11.26
N MET A 124 5.87 37.86 -11.82
CA MET A 124 5.33 37.12 -12.97
C MET A 124 5.08 38.02 -14.20
N ASP A 125 5.91 39.05 -14.42
CA ASP A 125 5.77 39.99 -15.55
C ASP A 125 6.57 39.50 -16.77
N SER A 126 5.90 38.73 -17.65
CA SER A 126 6.50 38.15 -18.86
C SER A 126 6.84 39.19 -19.94
N ASN A 127 6.03 40.25 -20.05
CA ASN A 127 6.26 41.33 -21.01
C ASN A 127 7.48 42.18 -20.62
N GLY A 128 7.53 42.64 -19.37
CA GLY A 128 8.67 43.41 -18.86
C GLY A 128 9.96 42.59 -18.85
N PHE A 129 9.87 41.28 -18.60
CA PHE A 129 10.99 40.34 -18.75
C PHE A 129 11.52 40.30 -20.18
N PHE A 130 10.64 40.16 -21.18
CA PHE A 130 11.05 40.10 -22.57
C PHE A 130 11.70 41.41 -23.05
N GLU A 131 11.15 42.57 -22.65
CA GLU A 131 11.74 43.88 -22.95
C GLU A 131 13.14 44.04 -22.33
N LEU A 132 13.33 43.55 -21.09
CA LEU A 132 14.64 43.54 -20.44
C LEU A 132 15.63 42.66 -21.20
N VAL A 133 15.23 41.45 -21.61
CA VAL A 133 16.08 40.53 -22.38
C VAL A 133 16.41 41.10 -23.77
N ALA A 134 15.43 41.72 -24.43
CA ALA A 134 15.62 42.32 -25.76
C ALA A 134 16.59 43.51 -25.75
N SER A 135 16.61 44.27 -24.65
CA SER A 135 17.49 45.44 -24.45
C SER A 135 18.89 45.08 -23.94
N SER A 136 19.05 43.97 -23.22
CA SER A 136 20.32 43.53 -22.58
C SER A 136 21.19 42.61 -23.48
N ARG A 137 21.23 42.87 -24.79
CA ARG A 137 22.00 42.06 -25.77
C ARG A 137 23.50 41.92 -25.48
N LYS A 138 24.08 42.87 -24.73
CA LYS A 138 25.50 42.89 -24.36
C LYS A 138 25.81 42.04 -23.12
N GLU A 139 24.79 41.69 -22.33
CA GLU A 139 24.93 41.04 -21.01
C GLU A 139 24.34 39.61 -21.01
N THR A 140 24.28 38.97 -22.18
CA THR A 140 23.66 37.64 -22.34
C THR A 140 24.32 36.55 -21.49
N ASP A 141 25.63 36.64 -21.24
CA ASP A 141 26.34 35.66 -20.41
C ASP A 141 26.01 35.80 -18.92
N LEU A 142 25.71 37.02 -18.46
CA LEU A 142 25.21 37.26 -17.10
C LEU A 142 23.77 36.78 -16.98
N LEU A 143 22.91 37.08 -17.96
CA LEU A 143 21.53 36.56 -17.99
C LEU A 143 21.50 35.04 -17.92
N ARG A 144 22.32 34.33 -18.69
CA ARG A 144 22.35 32.85 -18.66
C ARG A 144 22.72 32.29 -17.29
N LYS A 145 23.57 32.99 -16.52
CA LYS A 145 23.99 32.58 -15.17
C LYS A 145 22.92 32.87 -14.11
N GLU A 146 22.28 34.02 -14.21
CA GLU A 146 21.30 34.50 -13.21
C GLU A 146 19.88 33.99 -13.47
N LEU A 147 19.53 33.67 -14.71
CA LEU A 147 18.18 33.25 -15.09
C LEU A 147 17.68 32.01 -14.33
N PRO A 148 18.47 30.92 -14.16
CA PRO A 148 18.01 29.77 -13.35
C PRO A 148 17.74 30.13 -11.89
N HIS A 149 18.46 31.11 -11.35
CA HIS A 149 18.27 31.58 -9.98
C HIS A 149 17.02 32.46 -9.87
N ALA A 150 16.78 33.30 -10.87
CA ALA A 150 15.60 34.15 -10.93
C ALA A 150 14.30 33.35 -11.12
N LEU A 151 14.31 32.33 -11.97
CA LEU A 151 13.14 31.46 -12.20
C LEU A 151 12.71 30.69 -10.95
N LYS A 152 13.61 30.42 -9.99
CA LYS A 152 13.24 29.82 -8.70
C LYS A 152 12.33 30.70 -7.84
N ARG A 153 12.26 32.01 -8.15
CA ARG A 153 11.38 32.99 -7.49
C ARG A 153 10.06 33.21 -8.22
N CYS A 154 9.85 32.58 -9.36
CA CYS A 154 8.54 32.56 -10.02
C CYS A 154 7.59 31.65 -9.25
N ILE A 155 6.33 32.07 -9.12
CA ILE A 155 5.25 31.25 -8.56
C ILE A 155 5.01 30.03 -9.47
N ASP A 156 4.96 30.26 -10.78
CA ASP A 156 4.87 29.20 -11.80
C ASP A 156 5.90 29.45 -12.92
N PRO A 157 7.09 28.84 -12.85
CA PRO A 157 8.11 29.01 -13.88
C PRO A 157 7.67 28.50 -15.26
N ALA A 158 6.82 27.47 -15.32
CA ALA A 158 6.42 26.87 -16.59
C ALA A 158 5.46 27.79 -17.35
N SER A 159 4.41 28.30 -16.68
CA SER A 159 3.51 29.30 -17.29
C SER A 159 4.27 30.56 -17.67
N PHE A 160 5.12 31.07 -16.76
CA PHE A 160 5.90 32.28 -17.02
C PHE A 160 6.76 32.19 -18.29
N VAL A 161 7.45 31.07 -18.49
CA VAL A 161 8.25 30.85 -19.70
C VAL A 161 7.36 30.73 -20.94
N MET A 162 6.24 30.01 -20.85
CA MET A 162 5.30 29.89 -21.96
C MET A 162 4.72 31.25 -22.38
N ASP A 163 4.31 32.07 -21.41
CA ASP A 163 3.78 33.41 -21.64
C ASP A 163 4.86 34.34 -22.24
N SER A 164 6.11 34.21 -21.79
CA SER A 164 7.24 34.99 -22.32
C SER A 164 7.58 34.62 -23.78
N ILE A 165 7.51 33.33 -24.12
CA ILE A 165 7.82 32.84 -25.47
C ILE A 165 6.66 33.13 -26.44
N ALA A 166 5.43 33.18 -25.96
CA ALA A 166 4.24 33.48 -26.76
C ALA A 166 4.30 34.85 -27.46
N ILE A 167 5.11 35.79 -26.94
CA ILE A 167 5.37 37.10 -27.54
C ILE A 167 6.07 36.97 -28.90
N VAL A 168 6.95 35.98 -29.06
CA VAL A 168 7.74 35.75 -30.28
C VAL A 168 7.16 34.63 -31.13
N PHE A 169 6.60 33.60 -30.48
CA PHE A 169 6.06 32.42 -31.14
C PHE A 169 4.57 32.31 -30.84
N PRO A 170 3.69 32.69 -31.79
CA PRO A 170 2.26 32.59 -31.61
C PRO A 170 1.83 31.17 -31.27
N VAL A 171 0.93 31.03 -30.29
CA VAL A 171 0.36 29.73 -29.90
C VAL A 171 -0.37 29.12 -31.08
N ASP A 172 0.06 27.92 -31.51
CA ASP A 172 -0.61 27.19 -32.60
C ASP A 172 -2.01 26.75 -32.16
N ARG A 173 -3.05 27.33 -32.79
CA ARG A 173 -4.46 27.04 -32.49
C ARG A 173 -5.09 26.03 -33.46
N ARG A 174 -4.29 25.33 -34.27
CA ARG A 174 -4.81 24.27 -35.14
C ARG A 174 -5.50 23.23 -34.26
N THR A 175 -6.82 23.09 -34.41
CA THR A 175 -7.58 22.05 -33.72
C THR A 175 -7.01 20.71 -34.14
N THR A 176 -6.43 19.96 -33.19
CA THR A 176 -6.07 18.58 -33.42
C THR A 176 -7.38 17.84 -33.66
N LYS A 177 -7.73 17.66 -34.94
CA LYS A 177 -8.88 16.84 -35.32
C LYS A 177 -8.57 15.45 -34.79
N SER A 178 -9.12 15.11 -33.62
CA SER A 178 -8.97 13.78 -33.06
C SER A 178 -9.48 12.81 -34.12
N ARG A 179 -8.57 11.97 -34.59
CA ARG A 179 -8.92 10.94 -35.56
C ARG A 179 -9.96 10.05 -34.86
N PRO A 180 -11.20 9.94 -35.37
CA PRO A 180 -12.16 9.02 -34.77
C PRO A 180 -11.58 7.61 -34.90
N GLY A 181 -11.84 6.81 -33.87
CA GLY A 181 -11.09 5.62 -33.49
C GLY A 181 -10.83 4.58 -34.58
N ILE A 182 -9.80 3.80 -34.31
CA ILE A 182 -9.68 2.40 -34.72
C ILE A 182 -9.61 1.60 -33.42
#